data_AF-R6RKQ7-F1
#
_entry.id   AF-R6RKQ7-F1
#
_cell.length_a   1.000
_cell.length_b   1.000
_cell.length_c   1.000
_cell.angle_alpha   90.00
_cell.angle_beta   90.00
_cell.angle_gamma   90.00
#
_symmetry.space_group_name_H-M   'P 1'
#
loop_
_entity.id
_entity.type
_entity.pdbx_description
1 polymer ?
#
loop_
_entity_poly.entity_id
_entity_poly.type
_entity_poly.pdbx_seq_one_letter_code
_entity_poly.pdbx_strand_id
1 'polypeptide(L)'
;MATVKRNELTAQFPYNDADRIGGNIYNMGGTHLVCVKGAVEKVTGLCNMSPEEMFRITARAAALAKRGLEVWTVAYYIIPEGEEIPKSLYAVQYNYMGLVSFMNATRDMIPLALQGCKRAGVRLVLTSSDSPETASSMGKKIGLSDAGMISGDEIAESTVTGEPLDYKKAEIFCRVNAAQRVDIIEKLKEAGETVATVGYSDSDYDLVAHADLGITSLENTTGSVYEASGLIVRDDNFSSVVEMIKEARQLHRNIKRCIFILLSTLIAFACTSLADMITGYGIITPMLAAVLTAAVIPLCCTGFRNVKSDIKGNMTPSGFISQGKPDKKFFIRSAVCGLICGAISALFLTLAGGVMSAQQVSSVMLTLLTVMTGAMCLVVTDKRTGAFKNGAIPKYMTVTAAVTSAASVLLPYIPFINSLFGFAVPNPLASIVAVLAGVALPAGLQIKKYLNK
;
A
#
# COMPACT_ATOMS: atom_id res chain seq x y z
N MET A 1 46.11 1.51 -34.14
CA MET A 1 45.61 2.22 -32.94
C MET A 1 46.75 2.24 -31.93
N ALA A 2 47.48 3.36 -31.87
CA ALA A 2 48.54 3.55 -30.90
C ALA A 2 47.92 3.60 -29.50
N THR A 3 48.36 2.70 -28.64
CA THR A 3 48.07 2.70 -27.20
C THR A 3 48.54 4.04 -26.64
N VAL A 4 47.58 4.90 -26.31
CA VAL A 4 47.82 6.11 -25.49
C VAL A 4 48.54 5.61 -24.23
N LYS A 5 49.81 5.99 -24.05
CA LYS A 5 50.53 5.73 -22.79
C LYS A 5 49.64 6.25 -21.66
N ARG A 6 49.17 5.35 -20.79
CA ARG A 6 48.32 5.69 -19.65
C ARG A 6 49.02 6.76 -18.82
N ASN A 7 48.40 7.93 -18.72
CA ASN A 7 48.82 8.97 -17.78
C ASN A 7 48.84 8.36 -16.38
N GLU A 8 49.94 8.53 -15.64
CA GLU A 8 50.07 7.96 -14.30
C GLU A 8 49.29 8.79 -13.29
N LEU A 9 48.39 8.17 -12.53
CA LEU A 9 47.61 8.85 -11.48
C LEU A 9 48.53 9.19 -10.31
N THR A 10 48.71 10.48 -10.04
CA THR A 10 49.58 10.98 -8.96
C THR A 10 48.80 11.21 -7.67
N ALA A 11 47.59 11.76 -7.77
CA ALA A 11 46.71 11.99 -6.63
C ALA A 11 45.24 11.90 -7.06
N GLN A 12 44.39 11.42 -6.15
CA GLN A 12 42.96 11.29 -6.36
C GLN A 12 42.21 12.05 -5.27
N PHE A 13 41.32 12.94 -5.69
CA PHE A 13 40.38 13.64 -4.84
C PHE A 13 39.00 13.05 -5.13
N PRO A 14 38.54 12.06 -4.34
CA PRO A 14 37.24 11.45 -4.54
C PRO A 14 36.14 12.49 -4.49
N TYR A 15 35.07 12.25 -5.26
CA TYR A 15 33.91 13.12 -5.25
C TYR A 15 33.25 13.09 -3.87
N ASN A 16 32.99 14.27 -3.29
CA ASN A 16 32.33 14.43 -2.01
C ASN A 16 30.96 15.10 -2.22
N ASP A 17 29.88 14.54 -1.70
CA ASP A 17 28.52 15.09 -1.85
C ASP A 17 28.36 16.47 -1.20
N ALA A 18 29.15 16.78 -0.17
CA ALA A 18 29.14 18.10 0.46
C ALA A 18 29.78 19.17 -0.45
N ASP A 19 30.93 18.85 -1.05
CA ASP A 19 31.69 19.79 -1.89
C ASP A 19 31.18 19.82 -3.34
N ARG A 20 30.51 18.74 -3.78
CA ARG A 20 29.94 18.54 -5.12
C ARG A 20 30.97 18.67 -6.25
N ILE A 21 32.23 18.39 -5.93
CA ILE A 21 33.37 18.38 -6.85
C ILE A 21 34.23 17.14 -6.59
N GLY A 22 34.91 16.67 -7.63
CA GLY A 22 35.92 15.63 -7.54
C GLY A 22 36.94 15.81 -8.65
N GLY A 23 38.14 15.29 -8.46
CA GLY A 23 39.22 15.55 -9.41
C GLY A 23 40.42 14.64 -9.22
N ASN A 24 41.25 14.56 -10.24
CA ASN A 24 42.44 13.72 -10.25
C ASN A 24 43.62 14.49 -10.81
N ILE A 25 44.81 14.18 -10.30
CA ILE A 25 46.09 14.70 -10.81
C ILE A 25 46.78 13.58 -11.57
N TYR A 26 47.12 13.85 -12.82
CA TYR A 26 47.81 12.93 -13.72
C TYR A 26 49.20 13.45 -14.06
N ASN A 27 50.19 12.56 -14.08
CA ASN A 27 51.51 12.84 -14.61
C ASN A 27 51.54 12.55 -16.12
N MET A 28 51.86 13.57 -16.90
CA MET A 28 51.95 13.58 -18.36
C MET A 28 53.40 13.69 -18.82
N GLY A 29 54.28 12.78 -18.38
CA GLY A 29 55.66 12.74 -18.84
C GLY A 29 56.50 13.94 -18.42
N GLY A 30 56.29 14.44 -17.19
CA GLY A 30 57.04 15.56 -16.60
C GLY A 30 56.17 16.76 -16.24
N THR A 31 54.99 16.88 -16.86
CA THR A 31 54.00 17.91 -16.53
C THR A 31 52.83 17.30 -15.76
N HIS A 32 52.34 17.96 -14.71
CA HIS A 32 51.18 17.50 -13.97
C HIS A 32 49.90 18.18 -14.46
N LEU A 33 48.88 17.38 -14.77
CA LEU A 33 47.55 17.83 -15.19
C LEU A 33 46.55 17.55 -14.08
N VAL A 34 45.96 18.61 -13.53
CA VAL A 34 44.85 18.53 -12.60
C VAL A 34 43.55 18.60 -13.38
N CYS A 35 42.70 17.59 -13.29
CA CYS A 35 41.37 17.56 -13.89
C CYS A 35 40.33 17.62 -12.79
N VAL A 36 39.36 18.53 -12.91
CA VAL A 36 38.24 18.65 -11.97
C VAL A 36 36.91 18.49 -12.71
N LYS A 37 35.97 17.81 -12.05
CA LYS A 37 34.58 17.63 -12.50
C LYS A 37 33.62 17.86 -11.34
N GLY A 38 32.42 18.34 -11.62
CA GLY A 38 31.40 18.50 -10.59
C GLY A 38 30.24 19.41 -11.00
N ALA A 39 29.52 19.87 -9.98
CA ALA A 39 28.39 20.78 -10.13
C ALA A 39 28.82 22.07 -10.85
N VAL A 40 27.95 22.54 -11.75
CA VAL A 40 28.25 23.65 -12.65
C VAL A 40 28.68 24.89 -11.87
N GLU A 41 27.88 25.29 -10.88
CA GLU A 41 28.10 26.46 -10.02
C GLU A 41 29.46 26.42 -9.32
N LYS A 42 29.84 25.25 -8.79
CA LYS A 42 31.08 25.06 -8.04
C LYS A 42 32.30 25.14 -8.95
N VAL A 43 32.32 24.36 -10.03
CA VAL A 43 33.50 24.29 -10.90
C VAL A 43 33.69 25.60 -11.68
N THR A 44 32.62 26.25 -12.15
CA THR A 44 32.75 27.55 -12.81
C THR A 44 33.29 28.61 -11.86
N GLY A 45 32.94 28.54 -10.56
CA GLY A 45 33.48 29.44 -9.53
C GLY A 45 34.98 29.26 -9.27
N LEU A 46 35.57 28.13 -9.67
CA LEU A 46 37.02 27.87 -9.58
C LEU A 46 37.76 28.19 -10.89
N CYS A 47 37.05 28.56 -11.95
CA CYS A 47 37.66 28.87 -13.22
C CYS A 47 38.01 30.35 -13.33
N ASN A 48 39.12 30.66 -14.00
CA ASN A 48 39.46 32.05 -14.34
C ASN A 48 38.62 32.49 -15.55
N MET A 49 37.46 33.08 -15.33
CA MET A 49 36.55 33.52 -16.39
C MET A 49 35.83 34.82 -16.05
N SER A 50 35.41 35.54 -17.10
CA SER A 50 34.61 36.77 -16.92
C SER A 50 33.19 36.46 -16.40
N PRO A 51 32.54 37.41 -15.68
CA PRO A 51 31.15 37.23 -15.24
C PRO A 51 30.17 36.95 -16.39
N GLU A 52 30.41 37.52 -17.57
CA GLU A 52 29.60 37.30 -18.77
C GLU A 52 29.73 35.87 -19.31
N GLU A 53 30.94 35.32 -19.34
CA GLU A 53 31.17 33.93 -19.73
C GLU A 53 30.57 32.95 -18.74
N MET A 54 30.75 33.20 -17.44
CA MET A 54 30.12 32.41 -16.38
C MET A 54 28.59 32.39 -16.53
N PHE A 55 27.97 33.54 -16.78
CA PHE A 55 26.54 33.64 -17.04
C PHE A 55 26.11 32.86 -18.29
N ARG A 56 26.87 32.94 -19.39
CA ARG A 56 26.57 32.18 -20.62
C ARG A 56 26.65 30.67 -20.42
N ILE A 57 27.66 30.20 -19.67
CA ILE A 57 27.87 28.77 -19.39
C ILE A 57 26.78 28.25 -18.47
N THR A 58 26.49 28.95 -17.38
CA THR A 58 25.41 28.59 -16.44
C THR A 58 24.04 28.61 -17.12
N ALA A 59 23.75 29.60 -17.97
CA ALA A 59 22.50 29.62 -18.75
C ALA A 59 22.38 28.42 -19.70
N ARG A 60 23.49 28.02 -20.35
CA ARG A 60 23.51 26.84 -21.22
C ARG A 60 23.34 25.54 -20.44
N ALA A 61 23.97 25.43 -19.28
CA ALA A 61 23.77 24.31 -18.37
C ALA A 61 22.32 24.20 -17.90
N ALA A 62 21.70 25.32 -17.50
CA ALA A 62 20.29 25.37 -17.12
C ALA A 62 19.37 24.96 -18.29
N ALA A 63 19.69 25.33 -19.54
CA ALA A 63 18.94 24.89 -20.71
C ALA A 63 19.04 23.37 -20.96
N LEU A 64 20.20 22.77 -20.71
CA LEU A 64 20.37 21.31 -20.78
C LEU A 64 19.66 20.60 -19.63
N ALA A 65 19.76 21.11 -18.40
CA ALA A 65 19.03 20.61 -17.23
C ALA A 65 17.52 20.68 -17.41
N LYS A 66 16.99 21.75 -18.04
CA LYS A 66 15.56 21.85 -18.41
C LYS A 66 15.09 20.73 -19.33
N ARG A 67 15.98 20.16 -20.16
CA ARG A 67 15.69 18.98 -21.00
C ARG A 67 15.74 17.65 -20.21
N GLY A 68 16.06 17.72 -18.93
CA GLY A 68 16.18 16.60 -18.00
C GLY A 68 17.47 15.82 -18.22
N LEU A 69 18.54 16.54 -18.58
CA LEU A 69 19.89 16.01 -18.64
C LEU A 69 20.61 16.37 -17.34
N GLU A 70 21.34 15.43 -16.76
CA GLU A 70 22.28 15.73 -15.70
C GLU A 70 23.50 16.42 -16.31
N VAL A 71 23.92 17.57 -15.78
CA VAL A 71 24.96 18.40 -16.40
C VAL A 71 26.11 18.60 -15.44
N TRP A 72 27.31 18.19 -15.85
CA TRP A 72 28.55 18.40 -15.12
C TRP A 72 29.44 19.38 -15.87
N THR A 73 30.21 20.18 -15.13
CA THR A 73 31.28 20.99 -15.69
C THR A 73 32.60 20.27 -15.51
N VAL A 74 33.44 20.32 -16.55
CA VAL A 74 34.83 19.84 -16.53
C VAL A 74 35.77 21.00 -16.78
N ALA A 75 36.84 21.05 -15.99
CA ALA A 75 37.89 22.04 -16.11
C ALA A 75 39.25 21.40 -15.80
N TYR A 76 40.33 22.04 -16.22
CA TYR A 76 41.68 21.52 -16.03
C TYR A 76 42.67 22.62 -15.65
N TYR A 77 43.74 22.24 -14.97
CA TYR A 77 44.88 23.10 -14.67
C TYR A 77 46.17 22.35 -14.95
N ILE A 78 47.12 23.01 -15.58
CA ILE A 78 48.44 22.45 -15.86
C ILE A 78 49.39 23.08 -14.85
N ILE A 79 50.02 22.24 -14.02
CA ILE A 79 50.97 22.72 -13.00
C ILE A 79 52.27 23.12 -13.73
N PRO A 80 52.75 24.37 -13.57
CA PRO A 80 54.04 24.80 -14.08
C PRO A 80 55.20 23.95 -13.51
N GLU A 81 56.26 23.79 -14.29
CA GLU A 81 57.44 23.04 -13.84
C GLU A 81 58.07 23.70 -12.60
N GLY A 82 58.27 22.91 -11.54
CA GLY A 82 58.89 23.35 -10.28
C GLY A 82 57.90 23.80 -9.20
N GLU A 83 56.59 23.88 -9.47
CA GLU A 83 55.58 24.13 -8.44
C GLU A 83 55.17 22.85 -7.70
N GLU A 84 54.78 23.01 -6.43
CA GLU A 84 54.27 21.90 -5.62
C GLU A 84 52.90 21.41 -6.10
N ILE A 85 52.66 20.11 -5.95
CA ILE A 85 51.36 19.50 -6.25
C ILE A 85 50.32 20.04 -5.26
N PRO A 86 49.20 20.62 -5.73
CA PRO A 86 48.20 21.21 -4.87
C PRO A 86 47.56 20.15 -3.96
N LYS A 87 47.50 20.46 -2.67
CA LYS A 87 46.90 19.60 -1.64
C LYS A 87 45.37 19.66 -1.60
N SER A 88 44.77 20.61 -2.34
CA SER A 88 43.33 20.84 -2.39
C SER A 88 42.92 21.27 -3.80
N LEU A 89 41.74 20.82 -4.23
CA LEU A 89 41.15 21.24 -5.50
C LEU A 89 40.84 22.74 -5.55
N TYR A 90 40.74 23.41 -4.39
CA TYR A 90 40.46 24.85 -4.30
C TYR A 90 41.71 25.73 -4.41
N ALA A 91 42.91 25.15 -4.46
CA ALA A 91 44.17 25.89 -4.40
C ALA A 91 44.60 26.50 -5.75
N VAL A 92 43.91 26.18 -6.84
CA VAL A 92 44.28 26.60 -8.20
C VAL A 92 43.09 27.17 -8.94
N GLN A 93 43.35 28.06 -9.92
CA GLN A 93 42.34 28.53 -10.85
C GLN A 93 42.38 27.70 -12.14
N TYR A 94 41.25 27.10 -12.50
CA TYR A 94 41.16 26.19 -13.62
C TYR A 94 40.85 26.90 -14.94
N ASN A 95 41.28 26.29 -16.03
CA ASN A 95 40.81 26.60 -17.37
C ASN A 95 39.55 25.78 -17.66
N TYR A 96 38.46 26.47 -18.00
CA TYR A 96 37.20 25.84 -18.37
C TYR A 96 37.36 25.03 -19.66
N MET A 97 36.88 23.78 -19.66
CA MET A 97 36.95 22.91 -20.83
C MET A 97 35.58 22.75 -21.50
N GLY A 98 34.53 22.52 -20.72
CA GLY A 98 33.20 22.28 -21.28
C GLY A 98 32.16 21.77 -20.28
N LEU A 99 30.95 21.58 -20.79
CA LEU A 99 29.87 20.86 -20.12
C LEU A 99 29.78 19.45 -20.69
N VAL A 100 29.54 18.48 -19.83
CA VAL A 100 29.15 17.13 -20.21
C VAL A 100 27.75 16.90 -19.67
N SER A 101 26.85 16.39 -20.53
CA SER A 101 25.48 16.13 -20.15
C SER A 101 25.12 14.67 -20.35
N PHE A 102 24.49 14.05 -19.35
CA PHE A 102 24.05 12.67 -19.38
C PHE A 102 22.52 12.62 -19.38
N MET A 103 21.95 11.71 -20.16
CA MET A 103 20.52 11.44 -20.09
C MET A 103 20.29 10.28 -19.14
N ASN A 104 19.65 10.54 -18.00
CA ASN A 104 19.11 9.47 -17.19
C ASN A 104 17.92 8.87 -17.95
N ALA A 105 18.02 7.58 -18.27
CA ALA A 105 16.96 6.85 -18.96
C ALA A 105 15.77 6.72 -17.99
N THR A 106 14.84 7.66 -18.07
CA THR A 106 13.52 7.47 -17.46
C THR A 106 12.86 6.30 -18.16
N ARG A 107 12.62 5.22 -17.44
CA ARG A 107 12.04 4.02 -18.02
C ARG A 107 10.63 4.34 -18.56
N ASP A 108 10.35 3.90 -19.78
CA ASP A 108 9.12 4.22 -20.52
C ASP A 108 7.83 3.86 -19.76
N MET A 109 7.91 2.92 -18.80
CA MET A 109 6.77 2.41 -18.03
C MET A 109 6.41 3.26 -16.79
N ILE A 110 7.31 4.13 -16.32
CA ILE A 110 7.09 4.92 -15.10
C ILE A 110 5.85 5.83 -15.23
N PRO A 111 5.65 6.62 -16.30
CA PRO A 111 4.50 7.53 -16.40
C PRO A 111 3.13 6.84 -16.29
N LEU A 112 2.97 5.64 -16.88
CA LEU A 112 1.74 4.85 -16.82
C LEU A 112 1.45 4.34 -15.40
N ALA A 113 2.47 3.84 -14.72
CA ALA A 113 2.34 3.36 -13.34
C ALA A 113 1.97 4.52 -12.39
N LEU A 114 2.51 5.72 -12.61
CA LEU A 114 2.20 6.89 -11.79
C LEU A 114 0.76 7.38 -11.97
N GLN A 115 0.21 7.33 -13.19
CA GLN A 115 -1.22 7.56 -13.38
C GLN A 115 -2.06 6.54 -12.61
N GLY A 116 -1.61 5.29 -12.56
CA GLY A 116 -2.20 4.23 -11.73
C GLY A 116 -2.20 4.57 -10.24
N CYS A 117 -1.05 5.00 -9.70
CA CYS A 117 -0.91 5.47 -8.31
C CYS A 117 -1.83 6.66 -8.02
N LYS A 118 -1.84 7.69 -8.88
CA LYS A 118 -2.73 8.85 -8.73
C LYS A 118 -4.20 8.47 -8.76
N ARG A 119 -4.62 7.58 -9.67
CA ARG A 119 -5.99 7.03 -9.70
C ARG A 119 -6.31 6.28 -8.41
N ALA A 120 -5.35 5.53 -7.88
CA ALA A 120 -5.45 4.88 -6.58
C ALA A 120 -5.37 5.87 -5.40
N GLY A 121 -5.24 7.18 -5.60
CA GLY A 121 -5.11 8.12 -4.48
C GLY A 121 -3.83 7.90 -3.67
N VAL A 122 -2.75 7.45 -4.32
CA VAL A 122 -1.41 7.37 -3.76
C VAL A 122 -0.64 8.59 -4.27
N ARG A 123 -0.12 9.38 -3.33
CA ARG A 123 0.76 10.51 -3.63
C ARG A 123 2.16 9.98 -3.91
N LEU A 124 2.80 10.55 -4.93
CA LEU A 124 4.18 10.22 -5.29
C LEU A 124 5.07 11.37 -4.90
N VAL A 125 6.23 11.03 -4.36
CA VAL A 125 7.24 11.98 -3.91
C VAL A 125 8.55 11.56 -4.56
N LEU A 126 9.20 12.50 -5.25
CA LEU A 126 10.52 12.34 -5.83
C LEU A 126 11.56 12.91 -4.86
N THR A 127 12.53 12.10 -4.46
CA THR A 127 13.74 12.54 -3.76
C THR A 127 14.92 12.45 -4.73
N SER A 128 15.65 13.55 -4.93
CA SER A 128 16.81 13.61 -5.82
C SER A 128 17.96 14.40 -5.19
N SER A 129 19.19 13.96 -5.45
CA SER A 129 20.43 14.69 -5.15
C SER A 129 20.74 15.78 -6.19
N ASP A 130 20.03 15.80 -7.31
CA ASP A 130 20.29 16.72 -8.43
C ASP A 130 19.83 18.16 -8.12
N SER A 131 20.18 19.06 -9.05
CA SER A 131 19.73 20.46 -9.00
C SER A 131 18.20 20.57 -9.10
N PRO A 132 17.62 21.66 -8.56
CA PRO A 132 16.18 21.93 -8.66
C PRO A 132 15.63 21.86 -10.09
N GLU A 133 16.39 22.36 -11.07
CA GLU A 133 15.99 22.36 -12.49
C GLU A 133 15.92 20.95 -13.07
N THR A 134 16.87 20.10 -12.69
CA THR A 134 16.97 18.72 -13.16
C THR A 134 15.86 17.87 -12.52
N ALA A 135 15.67 18.02 -11.19
CA ALA A 135 14.60 17.39 -10.45
C ALA A 135 13.21 17.82 -10.95
N SER A 136 13.00 19.11 -11.24
CA SER A 136 11.77 19.63 -11.86
C SER A 136 11.52 19.02 -13.24
N SER A 137 12.55 18.97 -14.10
CA SER A 137 12.40 18.39 -15.43
C SER A 137 12.05 16.90 -15.36
N MET A 138 12.71 16.16 -14.46
CA MET A 138 12.40 14.77 -14.16
C MET A 138 10.96 14.62 -13.66
N GLY A 139 10.59 15.40 -12.65
CA GLY A 139 9.25 15.47 -12.06
C GLY A 139 8.17 15.69 -13.12
N LYS A 140 8.35 16.66 -14.01
CA LYS A 140 7.42 16.94 -15.11
C LYS A 140 7.28 15.77 -16.09
N LYS A 141 8.38 15.10 -16.46
CA LYS A 141 8.34 13.92 -17.35
C LYS A 141 7.51 12.79 -16.74
N ILE A 142 7.55 12.66 -15.42
CA ILE A 142 6.81 11.64 -14.69
C ILE A 142 5.43 12.15 -14.19
N GLY A 143 5.08 13.40 -14.48
CA GLY A 143 3.77 13.99 -14.18
C GLY A 143 3.59 14.49 -12.75
N LEU A 144 4.67 14.83 -12.05
CA LEU A 144 4.67 15.56 -10.77
C LEU A 144 4.63 17.08 -10.99
N SER A 145 4.14 17.79 -9.98
CA SER A 145 4.12 19.25 -9.91
C SER A 145 5.38 19.79 -9.24
N ASP A 146 5.88 20.92 -9.71
CA ASP A 146 6.95 21.68 -9.01
C ASP A 146 6.40 22.49 -7.82
N ALA A 147 5.07 22.51 -7.64
CA ALA A 147 4.45 23.30 -6.59
C ALA A 147 4.89 22.79 -5.20
N GLY A 148 5.52 23.67 -4.43
CA GLY A 148 6.03 23.35 -3.09
C GLY A 148 7.25 22.43 -3.10
N MET A 149 8.08 22.45 -4.16
CA MET A 149 9.38 21.80 -4.16
C MET A 149 10.22 22.29 -2.97
N ILE A 150 10.90 21.36 -2.29
CA ILE A 150 11.75 21.65 -1.12
C ILE A 150 13.20 21.25 -1.43
N SER A 151 14.15 22.14 -1.11
CA SER A 151 15.58 21.84 -1.24
C SER A 151 16.15 21.24 0.06
N GLY A 152 17.17 20.41 -0.04
CA GLY A 152 17.94 19.95 1.13
C GLY A 152 18.52 21.10 1.97
N ASP A 153 18.84 22.22 1.33
CA ASP A 153 19.33 23.42 2.04
C ASP A 153 18.20 24.05 2.89
N GLU A 154 16.96 24.06 2.40
CA GLU A 154 15.78 24.56 3.13
C GLU A 154 15.43 23.64 4.32
N ILE A 155 15.60 22.32 4.16
CA ILE A 155 15.42 21.35 5.26
C ILE A 155 16.45 21.61 6.37
N ALA A 156 17.72 21.85 6.00
CA ALA A 156 18.76 22.18 6.96
C ALA A 156 18.46 23.49 7.70
N GLU A 157 18.00 24.52 6.99
CA GLU A 157 17.62 25.80 7.58
C GLU A 157 16.41 25.68 8.51
N SER A 158 15.37 24.95 8.10
CA SER A 158 14.17 24.66 8.91
C SER A 158 14.53 23.94 10.21
N THR A 159 15.49 23.02 10.17
CA THR A 159 15.97 22.29 11.35
C THR A 159 16.64 23.24 12.37
N VAL A 160 17.35 24.26 11.89
CA VAL A 160 18.05 25.23 12.75
C VAL A 160 17.09 26.31 13.26
N THR A 161 16.20 26.81 12.40
CA THR A 161 15.30 27.93 12.70
C THR A 161 14.02 27.49 13.43
N GLY A 162 13.62 26.22 13.29
CA GLY A 162 12.36 25.70 13.78
C GLY A 162 11.15 26.08 12.93
N GLU A 163 11.34 26.72 11.78
CA GLU A 163 10.25 27.09 10.88
C GLU A 163 9.67 25.85 10.19
N PRO A 164 8.35 25.61 10.26
CA PRO A 164 7.75 24.40 9.73
C PRO A 164 7.66 24.43 8.20
N LEU A 165 8.26 23.44 7.54
CA LEU A 165 8.06 23.18 6.11
C LEU A 165 6.78 22.37 5.86
N ASP A 166 6.11 22.62 4.73
CA ASP A 166 4.90 21.88 4.34
C ASP A 166 5.23 20.63 3.51
N TYR A 167 5.72 19.59 4.19
CA TYR A 167 6.04 18.28 3.59
C TYR A 167 4.84 17.60 2.91
N LYS A 168 3.60 17.98 3.25
CA LYS A 168 2.38 17.37 2.66
C LYS A 168 2.13 17.82 1.23
N LYS A 169 2.53 19.06 0.89
CA LYS A 169 2.34 19.60 -0.45
C LYS A 169 3.51 19.30 -1.37
N ALA A 170 4.72 19.17 -0.83
CA ALA A 170 5.93 18.91 -1.60
C ALA A 170 5.89 17.55 -2.31
N GLU A 171 5.89 17.55 -3.65
CA GLU A 171 6.04 16.34 -4.47
C GLU A 171 7.50 16.10 -4.89
N ILE A 172 8.37 17.12 -4.81
CA ILE A 172 9.76 17.06 -5.25
C ILE A 172 10.65 17.58 -4.13
N PHE A 173 11.63 16.77 -3.75
CA PHE A 173 12.72 17.12 -2.85
C PHE A 173 14.03 17.03 -3.63
N CYS A 174 14.74 18.14 -3.78
CA CYS A 174 15.98 18.23 -4.55
C CYS A 174 17.19 18.53 -3.66
N ARG A 175 18.40 18.20 -4.14
CA ARG A 175 19.66 18.36 -3.39
C ARG A 175 19.64 17.70 -2.00
N VAL A 176 18.90 16.61 -1.83
CA VAL A 176 18.79 15.92 -0.53
C VAL A 176 19.87 14.86 -0.36
N ASN A 177 20.53 14.88 0.80
CA ASN A 177 21.49 13.85 1.19
C ASN A 177 20.79 12.62 1.81
N ALA A 178 21.53 11.54 2.07
CA ALA A 178 20.96 10.29 2.60
C ALA A 178 20.21 10.50 3.94
N ALA A 179 20.81 11.23 4.88
CA ALA A 179 20.20 11.51 6.19
C ALA A 179 18.89 12.32 6.06
N GLN A 180 18.87 13.30 5.17
CA GLN A 180 17.67 14.11 4.89
C GLN A 180 16.56 13.30 4.24
N ARG A 181 16.88 12.30 3.42
CA ARG A 181 15.83 11.41 2.86
C ARG A 181 15.14 10.60 3.95
N VAL A 182 15.87 10.18 4.98
CA VAL A 182 15.28 9.51 6.15
C VAL A 182 14.41 10.47 6.95
N ASP A 183 14.89 11.69 7.22
CA ASP A 183 14.09 12.72 7.91
C ASP A 183 12.79 13.03 7.16
N ILE A 184 12.83 13.13 5.82
CA ILE A 184 11.60 13.31 5.02
C ILE A 184 10.58 12.19 5.26
N ILE A 185 11.03 10.93 5.35
CA ILE A 185 10.13 9.80 5.64
C ILE A 185 9.50 9.97 7.02
N GLU A 186 10.31 10.28 8.03
CA GLU A 186 9.83 10.47 9.40
C GLU A 186 8.82 11.62 9.50
N LYS A 187 9.12 12.77 8.89
CA LYS A 187 8.22 13.93 8.86
C LYS A 187 6.90 13.61 8.16
N LEU A 188 6.92 12.85 7.07
CA LEU A 188 5.70 12.39 6.39
C LEU A 188 4.87 11.44 7.26
N LYS A 189 5.53 10.54 8.00
CA LYS A 189 4.86 9.63 8.95
C LYS A 189 4.27 10.38 10.14
N GLU A 190 5.00 11.33 10.73
CA GLU A 190 4.51 12.24 11.78
C GLU A 190 3.28 13.02 11.30
N ALA A 191 3.25 13.38 10.01
CA ALA A 191 2.13 14.05 9.38
C ALA A 191 0.89 13.14 9.17
N GLY A 192 1.00 11.84 9.52
CA GLY A 192 -0.05 10.83 9.47
C GLY A 192 -0.17 10.10 8.13
N GLU A 193 0.81 10.25 7.23
CA GLU A 193 0.87 9.52 5.98
C GLU A 193 1.47 8.12 6.20
N THR A 194 1.05 7.14 5.38
CA THR A 194 1.73 5.83 5.30
C THR A 194 2.72 5.89 4.15
N VAL A 195 4.00 5.74 4.45
CA VAL A 195 5.08 5.98 3.49
C VAL A 195 5.64 4.67 2.98
N ALA A 196 5.66 4.50 1.66
CA ALA A 196 6.35 3.42 0.99
C ALA A 196 7.55 3.99 0.21
N THR A 197 8.69 3.33 0.30
CA THR A 197 9.92 3.73 -0.41
C THR A 197 10.34 2.63 -1.37
N VAL A 198 11.05 3.04 -2.43
CA VAL A 198 11.63 2.11 -3.40
C VAL A 198 13.14 2.24 -3.30
N GLY A 199 13.83 1.13 -3.10
CA GLY A 199 15.30 1.08 -3.05
C GLY A 199 15.83 -0.14 -3.78
N TYR A 200 17.05 -0.05 -4.31
CA TYR A 200 17.66 -1.11 -5.12
C TYR A 200 19.08 -1.45 -4.69
N SER A 201 19.84 -0.47 -4.22
CA SER A 201 21.25 -0.63 -3.83
C SER A 201 21.45 -0.55 -2.32
N ASP A 202 22.55 -1.09 -1.81
CA ASP A 202 22.88 -1.07 -0.37
C ASP A 202 22.84 0.33 0.26
N SER A 203 23.10 1.38 -0.53
CA SER A 203 22.96 2.77 -0.11
C SER A 203 21.54 3.18 0.29
N ASP A 204 20.53 2.48 -0.22
CA ASP A 204 19.11 2.74 0.04
C ASP A 204 18.59 1.95 1.25
N TYR A 205 19.43 1.15 1.91
CA TYR A 205 19.04 0.32 3.06
C TYR A 205 18.32 1.14 4.13
N ASP A 206 18.91 2.24 4.58
CA ASP A 206 18.32 3.09 5.62
C ASP A 206 16.97 3.68 5.17
N LEU A 207 16.86 4.07 3.89
CA LEU A 207 15.63 4.60 3.31
C LEU A 207 14.49 3.56 3.33
N VAL A 208 14.81 2.32 2.98
CA VAL A 208 13.86 1.20 2.92
C VAL A 208 13.47 0.76 4.33
N ALA A 209 14.43 0.73 5.27
CA ALA A 209 14.21 0.32 6.64
C ALA A 209 13.34 1.28 7.47
N HIS A 210 13.41 2.60 7.21
CA HIS A 210 12.64 3.61 7.97
C HIS A 210 11.21 3.81 7.44
N ALA A 211 10.91 3.33 6.22
CA ALA A 211 9.57 3.41 5.63
C ALA A 211 8.58 2.44 6.29
N ASP A 212 7.27 2.72 6.18
CA ASP A 212 6.25 1.75 6.61
C ASP A 212 6.22 0.53 5.69
N LEU A 213 6.63 0.69 4.44
CA LEU A 213 6.78 -0.39 3.46
C LEU A 213 7.97 -0.12 2.54
N GLY A 214 9.04 -0.89 2.72
CA GLY A 214 10.14 -0.97 1.76
C GLY A 214 9.78 -1.83 0.55
N ILE A 215 10.00 -1.29 -0.66
CA ILE A 215 9.74 -1.98 -1.94
C ILE A 215 11.05 -2.13 -2.70
N THR A 216 11.31 -3.32 -3.22
CA THR A 216 12.45 -3.57 -4.10
C THR A 216 12.11 -4.50 -5.27
N SER A 217 13.04 -4.67 -6.21
CA SER A 217 12.85 -5.51 -7.41
C SER A 217 13.86 -6.64 -7.46
N LEU A 218 13.39 -7.88 -7.59
CA LEU A 218 14.23 -9.09 -7.60
C LEU A 218 15.39 -9.02 -8.61
N GLU A 219 15.17 -8.44 -9.79
CA GLU A 219 16.18 -8.37 -10.85
C GLU A 219 17.29 -7.35 -10.58
N ASN A 220 17.00 -6.28 -9.84
CA ASN A 220 17.87 -5.12 -9.67
C ASN A 220 18.31 -4.88 -8.22
N THR A 221 17.92 -5.75 -7.28
CA THR A 221 18.31 -5.63 -5.87
C THR A 221 19.70 -6.20 -5.64
N THR A 222 20.52 -5.49 -4.88
CA THR A 222 21.77 -6.01 -4.33
C THR A 222 21.75 -5.92 -2.81
N GLY A 223 22.32 -6.94 -2.16
CA GLY A 223 22.70 -6.91 -0.75
C GLY A 223 21.55 -6.71 0.24
N SER A 224 21.75 -5.83 1.23
CA SER A 224 20.96 -5.74 2.46
C SER A 224 19.55 -5.15 2.27
N VAL A 225 19.30 -4.47 1.15
CA VAL A 225 17.96 -3.93 0.83
C VAL A 225 16.91 -5.03 0.69
N TYR A 226 17.32 -6.21 0.23
CA TYR A 226 16.44 -7.36 0.11
C TYR A 226 15.86 -7.77 1.48
N GLU A 227 16.66 -7.68 2.53
CA GLU A 227 16.25 -8.02 3.91
C GLU A 227 15.40 -6.92 4.56
N ALA A 228 15.66 -5.65 4.23
CA ALA A 228 14.87 -4.52 4.73
C ALA A 228 13.50 -4.37 4.03
N SER A 229 13.32 -4.96 2.85
CA SER A 229 12.11 -4.76 2.04
C SER A 229 10.95 -5.66 2.49
N GLY A 230 9.80 -5.04 2.74
CA GLY A 230 8.55 -5.75 3.02
C GLY A 230 7.82 -6.25 1.77
N LEU A 231 8.16 -5.72 0.59
CA LEU A 231 7.60 -6.13 -0.69
C LEU A 231 8.69 -6.26 -1.75
N ILE A 232 8.76 -7.45 -2.36
CA ILE A 232 9.72 -7.76 -3.40
C ILE A 232 8.95 -8.02 -4.69
N VAL A 233 9.10 -7.12 -5.66
CA VAL A 233 8.46 -7.24 -6.97
C VAL A 233 9.35 -8.12 -7.84
N ARG A 234 8.76 -9.10 -8.55
CA ARG A 234 9.53 -10.03 -9.38
C ARG A 234 10.24 -9.32 -10.54
N ASP A 235 9.52 -8.42 -11.19
CA ASP A 235 9.98 -7.68 -12.36
C ASP A 235 9.99 -6.19 -11.95
N ASP A 236 10.85 -5.36 -12.55
CA ASP A 236 10.94 -3.93 -12.20
C ASP A 236 9.81 -3.09 -12.82
N ASN A 237 8.61 -3.67 -12.85
CA ASN A 237 7.40 -3.07 -13.37
C ASN A 237 6.55 -2.52 -12.22
N PHE A 238 6.60 -1.19 -12.06
CA PHE A 238 5.85 -0.49 -11.03
C PHE A 238 4.33 -0.59 -11.20
N SER A 239 3.81 -1.00 -12.37
CA SER A 239 2.37 -1.27 -12.54
C SER A 239 1.88 -2.38 -11.60
N SER A 240 2.73 -3.35 -11.28
CA SER A 240 2.40 -4.45 -10.35
C SER A 240 2.15 -3.93 -8.93
N VAL A 241 2.85 -2.87 -8.52
CA VAL A 241 2.64 -2.20 -7.22
C VAL A 241 1.25 -1.56 -7.18
N VAL A 242 0.83 -0.90 -8.26
CA VAL A 242 -0.51 -0.29 -8.37
C VAL A 242 -1.61 -1.35 -8.26
N GLU A 243 -1.46 -2.47 -8.97
CA GLU A 243 -2.43 -3.56 -8.93
C GLU A 243 -2.47 -4.22 -7.54
N MET A 244 -1.32 -4.39 -6.89
CA MET A 244 -1.24 -4.88 -5.53
C MET A 244 -1.99 -3.96 -4.55
N ILE A 245 -1.80 -2.64 -4.62
CA ILE A 245 -2.50 -1.68 -3.74
C ILE A 245 -4.03 -1.82 -3.87
N LYS A 246 -4.51 -2.01 -5.10
CA LYS A 246 -5.93 -2.21 -5.41
C LYS A 246 -6.45 -3.52 -4.80
N GLU A 247 -5.74 -4.63 -4.98
CA GLU A 247 -6.13 -5.93 -4.42
C GLU A 247 -6.04 -5.94 -2.88
N ALA A 248 -5.01 -5.34 -2.29
CA ALA A 248 -4.86 -5.22 -0.83
C ALA A 248 -6.00 -4.41 -0.20
N ARG A 249 -6.40 -3.28 -0.80
CA ARG A 249 -7.54 -2.50 -0.31
C ARG A 249 -8.87 -3.22 -0.49
N GLN A 250 -9.00 -4.08 -1.50
CA GLN A 250 -10.17 -4.94 -1.67
C GLN A 250 -10.20 -6.04 -0.60
N LEU A 251 -9.05 -6.65 -0.31
CA LEU A 251 -8.89 -7.61 0.78
C LEU A 251 -9.30 -7.00 2.12
N HIS A 252 -8.86 -5.77 2.44
CA HIS A 252 -9.29 -5.05 3.63
C HIS A 252 -10.81 -4.88 3.74
N ARG A 253 -11.49 -4.61 2.62
CA ARG A 253 -12.96 -4.53 2.60
C ARG A 253 -13.61 -5.91 2.81
N ASN A 254 -13.02 -6.95 2.25
CA ASN A 254 -13.50 -8.33 2.41
C ASN A 254 -13.31 -8.82 3.87
N ILE A 255 -12.20 -8.48 4.52
CA ILE A 255 -11.99 -8.74 5.95
C ILE A 255 -13.06 -8.02 6.79
N LYS A 256 -13.37 -6.75 6.51
CA LYS A 256 -14.46 -6.04 7.20
C LYS A 256 -15.82 -6.72 7.04
N ARG A 257 -16.11 -7.28 5.86
CA ARG A 257 -17.36 -8.02 5.61
C ARG A 257 -17.41 -9.33 6.40
N CYS A 258 -16.29 -10.05 6.46
CA CYS A 258 -16.15 -11.23 7.30
C CYS A 258 -16.41 -10.90 8.77
N ILE A 259 -15.72 -9.88 9.32
CA ILE A 259 -15.91 -9.42 10.71
C ILE A 259 -17.36 -8.97 10.95
N PHE A 260 -17.97 -8.26 9.99
CA PHE A 260 -19.36 -7.82 10.08
C PHE A 260 -20.33 -8.99 10.27
N ILE A 261 -20.22 -10.03 9.42
CA ILE A 261 -21.08 -11.20 9.50
C ILE A 261 -20.79 -12.01 10.77
N LEU A 262 -19.52 -12.25 11.10
CA LEU A 262 -19.14 -12.98 12.31
C LEU A 262 -19.72 -12.31 13.55
N LEU A 263 -19.51 -11.00 13.71
CA LEU A 263 -20.02 -10.24 14.85
C LEU A 263 -21.56 -10.25 14.89
N SER A 264 -22.23 -10.05 13.75
CA SER A 264 -23.70 -10.07 13.69
C SER A 264 -24.26 -11.44 14.05
N THR A 265 -23.61 -12.53 13.61
CA THR A 265 -24.04 -13.91 13.88
C THR A 265 -23.80 -14.29 15.34
N LEU A 266 -22.67 -13.88 15.93
CA LEU A 266 -22.39 -14.08 17.35
C LEU A 266 -23.39 -13.35 18.26
N ILE A 267 -23.77 -12.12 17.90
CA ILE A 267 -24.80 -11.36 18.62
C ILE A 267 -26.16 -12.06 18.48
N ALA A 268 -26.53 -12.50 17.27
CA ALA A 268 -27.77 -13.23 17.05
C ALA A 268 -27.81 -14.54 17.87
N PHE A 269 -26.70 -15.26 17.92
CA PHE A 269 -26.55 -16.46 18.74
C PHE A 269 -26.69 -16.13 20.23
N ALA A 270 -26.03 -15.08 20.73
CA ALA A 270 -26.14 -14.64 22.12
C ALA A 270 -27.59 -14.27 22.50
N CYS A 271 -28.32 -13.57 21.64
CA CYS A 271 -29.73 -13.27 21.85
C CYS A 271 -30.59 -14.54 21.91
N THR A 272 -30.30 -15.51 21.04
CA THR A 272 -31.03 -16.79 20.99
C THR A 272 -30.77 -17.60 22.26
N SER A 273 -29.52 -17.67 22.73
CA SER A 273 -29.14 -18.33 23.98
C SER A 273 -29.78 -17.65 25.20
N LEU A 274 -29.87 -16.32 25.20
CA LEU A 274 -30.53 -15.58 26.27
C LEU A 274 -32.05 -15.84 26.28
N ALA A 275 -32.68 -15.95 25.10
CA ALA A 275 -34.09 -16.34 24.99
C ALA A 275 -34.32 -17.78 25.47
N ASP A 276 -33.44 -18.72 25.12
CA ASP A 276 -33.49 -20.10 25.60
C ASP A 276 -33.38 -20.18 27.12
N MET A 277 -32.47 -19.39 27.71
CA MET A 277 -32.32 -19.28 29.17
C MET A 277 -33.58 -18.72 29.86
N ILE A 278 -34.21 -17.68 29.29
CA ILE A 278 -35.43 -17.08 29.85
C ILE A 278 -36.62 -18.04 29.77
N THR A 279 -36.75 -18.74 28.64
CA THR A 279 -37.84 -19.71 28.43
C THR A 279 -37.65 -21.01 29.21
N GLY A 280 -36.42 -21.34 29.58
CA GLY A 280 -36.08 -22.55 30.33
C GLY A 280 -36.15 -23.83 29.50
N TYR A 281 -36.19 -23.74 28.17
CA TYR A 281 -36.32 -24.92 27.31
C TYR A 281 -35.04 -25.75 27.18
N GLY A 282 -33.85 -25.14 27.36
CA GLY A 282 -32.56 -25.84 27.31
C GLY A 282 -32.22 -26.37 25.92
N ILE A 283 -32.64 -25.68 24.87
CA ILE A 283 -32.50 -26.08 23.46
C ILE A 283 -31.08 -25.83 22.93
N ILE A 284 -30.43 -24.76 23.38
CA ILE A 284 -29.08 -24.38 22.94
C ILE A 284 -28.04 -25.18 23.74
N THR A 285 -27.73 -26.36 23.23
CA THR A 285 -26.68 -27.21 23.82
C THR A 285 -25.28 -26.73 23.39
N PRO A 286 -24.23 -26.98 24.20
CA PRO A 286 -22.84 -26.73 23.80
C PRO A 286 -22.48 -27.42 22.48
N MET A 287 -23.11 -28.56 22.22
CA MET A 287 -22.92 -29.36 21.02
C MET A 287 -23.52 -28.70 19.77
N LEU A 288 -24.73 -28.11 19.88
CA LEU A 288 -25.29 -27.25 18.83
C LEU A 288 -24.38 -26.06 18.55
N ALA A 289 -23.87 -25.40 19.60
CA ALA A 289 -22.97 -24.26 19.47
C ALA A 289 -21.66 -24.66 18.73
N ALA A 290 -21.12 -25.83 19.02
CA ALA A 290 -19.93 -26.37 18.35
C ALA A 290 -20.20 -26.64 16.86
N VAL A 291 -21.32 -27.28 16.49
CA VAL A 291 -21.67 -27.53 15.09
C VAL A 291 -21.92 -26.23 14.33
N LEU A 292 -22.63 -25.28 14.96
CA LEU A 292 -22.92 -23.99 14.37
C LEU A 292 -21.63 -23.20 14.11
N THR A 293 -20.73 -23.12 15.09
CA THR A 293 -19.44 -22.41 14.92
C THR A 293 -18.56 -23.09 13.87
N ALA A 294 -18.53 -24.44 13.82
CA ALA A 294 -17.83 -25.21 12.80
C ALA A 294 -18.37 -24.96 11.38
N ALA A 295 -19.65 -24.62 11.22
CA ALA A 295 -20.25 -24.26 9.93
C ALA A 295 -20.07 -22.77 9.58
N VAL A 296 -20.28 -21.87 10.55
CA VAL A 296 -20.31 -20.42 10.36
C VAL A 296 -18.93 -19.83 10.08
N ILE A 297 -17.88 -20.27 10.79
CA ILE A 297 -16.54 -19.69 10.64
C ILE A 297 -15.99 -19.95 9.22
N PRO A 298 -15.98 -21.19 8.69
CA PRO A 298 -15.50 -21.44 7.34
C PRO A 298 -16.33 -20.71 6.29
N LEU A 299 -17.65 -20.61 6.47
CA LEU A 299 -18.53 -19.88 5.56
C LEU A 299 -18.17 -18.40 5.47
N CYS A 300 -17.91 -17.75 6.61
CA CYS A 300 -17.50 -16.35 6.67
C CYS A 300 -16.11 -16.13 6.06
N CYS A 301 -15.14 -16.99 6.40
CA CYS A 301 -13.76 -16.87 5.95
C CYS A 301 -13.61 -17.14 4.44
N THR A 302 -14.30 -18.15 3.92
CA THR A 302 -14.19 -18.53 2.49
C THR A 302 -15.05 -17.63 1.60
N GLY A 303 -16.19 -17.14 2.08
CA GLY A 303 -17.15 -16.42 1.27
C GLY A 303 -16.58 -15.18 0.58
N PHE A 304 -15.72 -14.43 1.28
CA PHE A 304 -15.23 -13.13 0.80
C PHE A 304 -13.88 -13.17 0.04
N ARG A 305 -13.30 -14.34 -0.24
CA ARG A 305 -11.93 -14.48 -0.77
C ARG A 305 -11.66 -13.74 -2.10
N ASN A 306 -12.62 -13.69 -3.01
CA ASN A 306 -12.46 -13.10 -4.35
C ASN A 306 -13.60 -12.14 -4.72
N VAL A 307 -14.22 -11.48 -3.73
CA VAL A 307 -15.28 -10.52 -4.03
C VAL A 307 -14.63 -9.24 -4.57
N LYS A 308 -14.88 -8.94 -5.86
CA LYS A 308 -14.35 -7.76 -6.59
C LYS A 308 -15.39 -6.64 -6.78
N SER A 309 -16.57 -6.77 -6.17
CA SER A 309 -17.71 -5.86 -6.33
C SER A 309 -17.41 -4.38 -6.06
N ASP A 310 -16.42 -4.12 -5.21
CA ASP A 310 -16.14 -2.81 -4.61
C ASP A 310 -14.87 -2.15 -5.19
N ILE A 311 -14.24 -2.81 -6.17
CA ILE A 311 -13.05 -2.32 -6.84
C ILE A 311 -13.41 -1.04 -7.60
N LYS A 312 -12.79 0.07 -7.21
CA LYS A 312 -12.89 1.38 -7.88
C LYS A 312 -11.48 1.87 -8.20
N GLY A 313 -11.38 2.79 -9.15
CA GLY A 313 -10.11 3.46 -9.47
C GLY A 313 -9.50 4.10 -8.23
N ASN A 314 -10.29 4.88 -7.49
CA ASN A 314 -9.88 5.43 -6.20
C ASN A 314 -10.52 4.64 -5.04
N MET A 315 -9.68 3.98 -4.25
CA MET A 315 -10.08 3.30 -3.03
C MET A 315 -9.38 3.95 -1.84
N THR A 316 -10.11 4.68 -1.01
CA THR A 316 -9.53 5.23 0.22
C THR A 316 -9.03 4.11 1.14
N PRO A 317 -7.90 4.29 1.84
CA PRO A 317 -7.46 3.40 2.90
C PRO A 317 -8.56 3.23 3.95
N SER A 318 -8.62 2.06 4.58
CA SER A 318 -9.57 1.80 5.64
C SER A 318 -8.97 2.19 6.99
N GLY A 319 -9.38 3.34 7.54
CA GLY A 319 -8.88 3.82 8.84
C GLY A 319 -9.03 2.83 10.01
N PHE A 320 -10.00 1.91 9.95
CA PHE A 320 -10.17 0.85 10.96
C PHE A 320 -9.01 -0.16 11.00
N ILE A 321 -8.50 -0.57 9.84
CA ILE A 321 -7.45 -1.59 9.75
C ILE A 321 -6.08 -0.90 9.73
N SER A 322 -5.97 0.19 8.96
CA SER A 322 -4.70 0.89 8.76
C SER A 322 -4.30 1.77 9.96
N GLN A 323 -5.24 2.35 10.70
CA GLN A 323 -4.94 3.25 11.83
C GLN A 323 -5.45 2.70 13.18
N GLY A 324 -5.99 1.48 13.21
CA GLY A 324 -6.58 0.89 14.42
C GLY A 324 -7.77 1.65 15.02
N LYS A 325 -8.31 2.67 14.31
CA LYS A 325 -9.39 3.53 14.84
C LYS A 325 -10.73 2.80 14.77
N PRO A 326 -11.44 2.56 15.88
CA PRO A 326 -12.70 1.83 15.87
C PRO A 326 -13.76 2.58 15.06
N ASP A 327 -14.29 1.93 14.02
CA ASP A 327 -15.37 2.48 13.20
C ASP A 327 -16.70 2.29 13.93
N LYS A 328 -17.10 3.28 14.75
CA LYS A 328 -18.34 3.23 15.55
C LYS A 328 -19.57 2.93 14.69
N LYS A 329 -19.64 3.49 13.47
CA LYS A 329 -20.76 3.25 12.54
C LYS A 329 -20.79 1.80 12.07
N PHE A 330 -19.63 1.19 11.84
CA PHE A 330 -19.52 -0.24 11.53
C PHE A 330 -20.03 -1.11 12.67
N PHE A 331 -19.54 -0.90 13.91
CA PHE A 331 -19.96 -1.70 15.07
C PHE A 331 -21.44 -1.58 15.38
N ILE A 332 -22.00 -0.35 15.34
CA ILE A 332 -23.44 -0.13 15.56
C ILE A 332 -24.27 -0.86 14.50
N ARG A 333 -23.86 -0.82 13.23
CA ARG A 333 -24.57 -1.54 12.16
C ARG A 333 -24.52 -3.06 12.34
N SER A 334 -23.37 -3.61 12.72
CA SER A 334 -23.24 -5.04 13.02
C SER A 334 -24.12 -5.43 14.21
N ALA A 335 -24.15 -4.61 15.25
CA ALA A 335 -24.97 -4.84 16.44
C ALA A 335 -26.47 -4.81 16.12
N VAL A 336 -26.94 -3.79 15.38
CA VAL A 336 -28.36 -3.71 14.96
C VAL A 336 -28.73 -4.89 14.07
N CYS A 337 -27.88 -5.26 13.11
CA CYS A 337 -28.12 -6.43 12.27
C CYS A 337 -28.21 -7.72 13.10
N GLY A 338 -27.27 -7.92 14.03
CA GLY A 338 -27.25 -9.06 14.94
C GLY A 338 -28.46 -9.12 15.86
N LEU A 339 -28.92 -7.98 16.39
CA LEU A 339 -30.11 -7.89 17.24
C LEU A 339 -31.39 -8.24 16.46
N ILE A 340 -31.53 -7.79 15.21
CA ILE A 340 -32.69 -8.14 14.37
C ILE A 340 -32.68 -9.63 14.07
N CYS A 341 -31.52 -10.18 13.65
CA CYS A 341 -31.36 -11.63 13.44
C CYS A 341 -31.67 -12.42 14.72
N GLY A 342 -31.16 -11.96 15.86
CA GLY A 342 -31.38 -12.53 17.18
C GLY A 342 -32.82 -12.50 17.64
N ALA A 343 -33.56 -11.42 17.33
CA ALA A 343 -34.98 -11.31 17.63
C ALA A 343 -35.81 -12.29 16.80
N ILE A 344 -35.48 -12.46 15.51
CA ILE A 344 -36.14 -13.44 14.63
C ILE A 344 -35.88 -14.87 15.11
N SER A 345 -34.63 -15.20 15.46
CA SER A 345 -34.29 -16.53 15.97
C SER A 345 -34.87 -16.79 17.36
N ALA A 346 -34.89 -15.79 18.25
CA ALA A 346 -35.56 -15.90 19.56
C ALA A 346 -37.07 -16.10 19.41
N LEU A 347 -37.73 -15.33 18.54
CA LEU A 347 -39.16 -15.51 18.25
C LEU A 347 -39.43 -16.91 17.71
N PHE A 348 -38.62 -17.36 16.74
CA PHE A 348 -38.72 -18.70 16.18
C PHE A 348 -38.53 -19.79 17.25
N LEU A 349 -37.62 -19.58 18.21
CA LEU A 349 -37.40 -20.48 19.34
C LEU A 349 -38.63 -20.58 20.25
N THR A 350 -39.24 -19.45 20.61
CA THR A 350 -40.45 -19.46 21.45
C THR A 350 -41.63 -20.15 20.78
N LEU A 351 -41.81 -19.95 19.47
CA LEU A 351 -42.88 -20.58 18.70
C LEU A 351 -42.66 -22.09 18.53
N ALA A 352 -41.43 -22.50 18.23
CA ALA A 352 -41.09 -23.91 18.04
C ALA A 352 -41.08 -24.69 19.37
N GLY A 353 -40.62 -24.07 20.46
CA GLY A 353 -40.60 -24.66 21.81
C GLY A 353 -42.00 -24.98 22.37
N GLY A 354 -43.04 -24.26 21.91
CA GLY A 354 -44.43 -24.55 22.29
C GLY A 354 -45.07 -25.74 21.55
N VAL A 355 -44.47 -26.21 20.46
CA VAL A 355 -45.09 -27.19 19.54
C VAL A 355 -44.27 -28.48 19.39
N MET A 356 -42.96 -28.43 19.61
CA MET A 356 -42.02 -29.52 19.30
C MET A 356 -41.17 -29.91 20.51
N SER A 357 -40.53 -31.09 20.46
CA SER A 357 -39.58 -31.49 21.51
C SER A 357 -38.28 -30.67 21.43
N ALA A 358 -37.59 -30.50 22.57
CA ALA A 358 -36.36 -29.71 22.65
C ALA A 358 -35.28 -30.16 21.64
N GLN A 359 -35.12 -31.47 21.41
CA GLN A 359 -34.16 -31.98 20.42
C GLN A 359 -34.54 -31.61 18.99
N GLN A 360 -35.85 -31.61 18.65
CA GLN A 360 -36.29 -31.22 17.32
C GLN A 360 -36.10 -29.71 17.11
N VAL A 361 -36.39 -28.88 18.12
CA VAL A 361 -36.15 -27.44 18.02
C VAL A 361 -34.67 -27.14 17.82
N SER A 362 -33.77 -27.86 18.49
CA SER A 362 -32.32 -27.72 18.31
C SER A 362 -31.87 -27.96 16.86
N SER A 363 -32.42 -29.01 16.21
CA SER A 363 -32.16 -29.32 14.80
C SER A 363 -32.68 -28.25 13.84
N VAL A 364 -33.85 -27.68 14.14
CA VAL A 364 -34.43 -26.62 13.32
C VAL A 364 -33.70 -25.28 13.54
N MET A 365 -33.19 -25.01 14.75
CA MET A 365 -32.32 -23.84 15.03
C MET A 365 -31.00 -23.90 14.28
N LEU A 366 -30.38 -25.09 14.19
CA LEU A 366 -29.18 -25.29 13.37
C LEU A 366 -29.45 -24.85 11.93
N THR A 367 -30.56 -25.29 11.37
CA THR A 367 -30.98 -24.94 10.00
C THR A 367 -31.23 -23.43 9.86
N LEU A 368 -32.01 -22.84 10.77
CA LEU A 368 -32.33 -21.41 10.72
C LEU A 368 -31.06 -20.54 10.74
N LEU A 369 -30.18 -20.75 11.73
CA LEU A 369 -29.02 -19.89 11.95
C LEU A 369 -27.97 -20.03 10.83
N THR A 370 -27.75 -21.25 10.32
CA THR A 370 -26.81 -21.49 9.22
C THR A 370 -27.32 -20.92 7.89
N VAL A 371 -28.60 -21.13 7.56
CA VAL A 371 -29.23 -20.57 6.35
C VAL A 371 -29.24 -19.04 6.42
N MET A 372 -29.61 -18.47 7.57
CA MET A 372 -29.61 -17.03 7.79
C MET A 372 -28.21 -16.43 7.61
N THR A 373 -27.17 -17.09 8.14
CA THR A 373 -25.78 -16.65 7.97
C THR A 373 -25.34 -16.72 6.50
N GLY A 374 -25.64 -17.82 5.80
CA GLY A 374 -25.32 -17.98 4.39
C GLY A 374 -26.00 -16.95 3.50
N ALA A 375 -27.29 -16.71 3.72
CA ALA A 375 -28.03 -15.68 2.99
C ALA A 375 -27.53 -14.27 3.31
N MET A 376 -27.13 -13.97 4.55
CA MET A 376 -26.50 -12.69 4.90
C MET A 376 -25.13 -12.50 4.23
N CYS A 377 -24.31 -13.54 4.13
CA CYS A 377 -23.05 -13.48 3.38
C CYS A 377 -23.30 -13.03 1.92
N LEU A 378 -24.33 -13.56 1.27
CA LEU A 378 -24.73 -13.15 -0.08
C LEU A 378 -25.12 -11.68 -0.14
N VAL A 379 -25.95 -11.20 0.78
CA VAL A 379 -26.45 -9.81 0.77
C VAL A 379 -25.33 -8.79 1.05
N VAL A 380 -24.36 -9.11 1.91
CA VAL A 380 -23.29 -8.18 2.31
C VAL A 380 -22.25 -7.94 1.22
N THR A 381 -22.15 -8.83 0.22
CA THR A 381 -21.23 -8.63 -0.90
C THR A 381 -21.56 -7.43 -1.79
N ASP A 382 -22.83 -7.03 -1.89
CA ASP A 382 -23.24 -5.97 -2.80
C ASP A 382 -23.66 -4.69 -2.05
N LYS A 383 -22.99 -3.56 -2.34
CA LYS A 383 -23.32 -2.24 -1.76
C LYS A 383 -24.33 -1.43 -2.57
N ARG A 384 -24.54 -1.71 -3.87
CA ARG A 384 -25.33 -0.79 -4.74
C ARG A 384 -26.17 -1.47 -5.81
N THR A 385 -25.95 -2.73 -6.15
CA THR A 385 -26.59 -3.33 -7.32
C THR A 385 -27.57 -4.46 -7.11
N GLY A 386 -27.82 -4.93 -5.88
CA GLY A 386 -28.75 -6.06 -5.69
C GLY A 386 -28.16 -7.35 -6.28
N ALA A 387 -28.16 -8.41 -5.48
CA ALA A 387 -27.45 -9.66 -5.76
C ALA A 387 -27.75 -10.36 -7.10
N PHE A 388 -28.78 -9.92 -7.84
CA PHE A 388 -29.19 -10.54 -9.12
C PHE A 388 -28.68 -9.84 -10.37
N LYS A 389 -28.12 -8.62 -10.30
CA LYS A 389 -27.53 -7.93 -11.45
C LYS A 389 -26.01 -7.86 -11.30
N ASN A 390 -25.31 -8.69 -12.07
CA ASN A 390 -23.87 -8.78 -12.30
C ASN A 390 -23.11 -9.75 -11.39
N GLY A 391 -22.13 -10.43 -11.97
CA GLY A 391 -21.19 -11.40 -11.36
C GLY A 391 -20.28 -10.84 -10.26
N ALA A 392 -20.80 -9.94 -9.43
CA ALA A 392 -20.22 -9.41 -8.21
C ALA A 392 -20.19 -10.47 -7.09
N ILE A 393 -21.14 -11.42 -7.11
CA ILE A 393 -21.10 -12.61 -6.25
C ILE A 393 -20.34 -13.71 -6.99
N PRO A 394 -19.22 -14.18 -6.44
CA PRO A 394 -18.52 -15.31 -7.02
C PRO A 394 -19.35 -16.60 -6.91
N LYS A 395 -19.36 -17.42 -7.98
CA LYS A 395 -20.09 -18.69 -8.02
C LYS A 395 -19.74 -19.62 -6.86
N TYR A 396 -18.47 -19.62 -6.43
CA TYR A 396 -18.06 -20.43 -5.28
C TYR A 396 -18.79 -20.01 -4.01
N MET A 397 -19.09 -18.73 -3.79
CA MET A 397 -19.72 -18.26 -2.56
C MET A 397 -21.19 -18.69 -2.49
N THR A 398 -21.91 -18.64 -3.62
CA THR A 398 -23.27 -19.21 -3.71
C THR A 398 -23.26 -20.71 -3.49
N VAL A 399 -22.28 -21.42 -4.06
CA VAL A 399 -22.14 -22.87 -3.87
C VAL A 399 -21.83 -23.21 -2.42
N THR A 400 -20.88 -22.52 -1.78
CA THR A 400 -20.54 -22.75 -0.37
C THR A 400 -21.74 -22.48 0.53
N ALA A 401 -22.45 -21.35 0.35
CA ALA A 401 -23.63 -21.04 1.14
C ALA A 401 -24.76 -22.07 0.94
N ALA A 402 -24.98 -22.53 -0.29
CA ALA A 402 -25.97 -23.56 -0.60
C ALA A 402 -25.60 -24.92 0.00
N VAL A 403 -24.33 -25.33 -0.12
CA VAL A 403 -23.82 -26.60 0.43
C VAL A 403 -23.87 -26.59 1.95
N THR A 404 -23.47 -25.51 2.63
CA THR A 404 -23.56 -25.42 4.09
C THR A 404 -25.01 -25.42 4.57
N SER A 405 -25.91 -24.76 3.83
CA SER A 405 -27.35 -24.75 4.14
C SER A 405 -28.01 -26.12 3.89
N ALA A 406 -27.62 -26.82 2.83
CA ALA A 406 -28.10 -28.17 2.57
C ALA A 406 -27.58 -29.15 3.62
N ALA A 407 -26.29 -29.03 4.00
CA ALA A 407 -25.70 -29.83 5.05
C ALA A 407 -26.44 -29.63 6.38
N SER A 408 -26.74 -28.39 6.80
CA SER A 408 -27.48 -28.15 8.05
C SER A 408 -28.87 -28.80 8.09
N VAL A 409 -29.54 -28.91 6.94
CA VAL A 409 -30.84 -29.61 6.83
C VAL A 409 -30.65 -31.12 6.89
N LEU A 410 -29.62 -31.66 6.26
CA LEU A 410 -29.39 -33.11 6.14
C LEU A 410 -28.75 -33.74 7.39
N LEU A 411 -27.92 -33.00 8.14
CA LEU A 411 -27.19 -33.51 9.31
C LEU A 411 -28.11 -34.19 10.36
N PRO A 412 -29.28 -33.63 10.74
CA PRO A 412 -30.19 -34.28 11.70
C PRO A 412 -30.82 -35.59 11.21
N TYR A 413 -30.86 -35.85 9.90
CA TYR A 413 -31.43 -37.09 9.32
C TYR A 413 -30.44 -38.25 9.33
N ILE A 414 -29.14 -38.00 9.54
CA ILE A 414 -28.13 -39.05 9.59
C ILE A 414 -28.14 -39.68 11.00
N PRO A 415 -28.49 -40.96 11.17
CA PRO A 415 -28.68 -41.57 12.49
C PRO A 415 -27.45 -41.49 13.40
N PHE A 416 -26.26 -41.63 12.83
CA PHE A 416 -25.00 -41.51 13.56
C PHE A 416 -24.81 -40.10 14.15
N ILE A 417 -25.01 -39.06 13.32
CA ILE A 417 -24.88 -37.66 13.73
C ILE A 417 -25.98 -37.28 14.73
N ASN A 418 -27.19 -37.77 14.49
CA ASN A 418 -28.31 -37.61 15.40
C ASN A 418 -27.96 -38.11 16.83
N SER A 419 -27.41 -39.32 16.93
CA SER A 419 -26.98 -39.90 18.22
C SER A 419 -25.79 -39.18 18.86
N LEU A 420 -24.83 -38.69 18.05
CA LEU A 420 -23.61 -38.05 18.53
C LEU A 420 -23.86 -36.62 19.04
N PHE A 421 -24.75 -35.87 18.39
CA PHE A 421 -25.00 -34.46 18.69
C PHE A 421 -26.32 -34.21 19.44
N GLY A 422 -27.12 -35.25 19.70
CA GLY A 422 -28.39 -35.16 20.44
C GLY A 422 -29.51 -34.48 19.65
N PHE A 423 -29.46 -34.57 18.31
CA PHE A 423 -30.48 -34.04 17.42
C PHE A 423 -31.70 -34.96 17.37
N ALA A 424 -32.83 -34.47 16.87
CA ALA A 424 -33.97 -35.30 16.51
C ALA A 424 -34.37 -34.99 15.08
N VAL A 425 -34.92 -35.98 14.37
CA VAL A 425 -35.41 -35.76 13.01
C VAL A 425 -36.51 -34.69 13.06
N PRO A 426 -36.30 -33.51 12.46
CA PRO A 426 -37.27 -32.43 12.52
C PRO A 426 -38.43 -32.73 11.56
N ASN A 427 -39.62 -32.21 11.88
CA ASN A 427 -40.73 -32.22 10.95
C ASN A 427 -40.30 -31.47 9.66
N PRO A 428 -40.44 -32.07 8.46
CA PRO A 428 -40.08 -31.41 7.20
C PRO A 428 -40.69 -30.01 7.03
N LEU A 429 -41.92 -29.80 7.52
CA LEU A 429 -42.56 -28.48 7.50
C LEU A 429 -41.82 -27.45 8.36
N ALA A 430 -41.33 -27.85 9.54
CA ALA A 430 -40.57 -26.97 10.41
C ALA A 430 -39.22 -26.58 9.78
N SER A 431 -38.56 -27.51 9.10
CA SER A 431 -37.33 -27.21 8.34
C SER A 431 -37.59 -26.24 7.18
N ILE A 432 -38.71 -26.37 6.46
CA ILE A 432 -39.09 -25.42 5.40
C ILE A 432 -39.34 -24.03 5.99
N VAL A 433 -40.08 -23.93 7.10
CA VAL A 433 -40.33 -22.64 7.77
C VAL A 433 -39.03 -22.01 8.25
N ALA A 434 -38.09 -22.80 8.78
CA ALA A 434 -36.77 -22.31 9.19
C ALA A 434 -35.95 -21.76 8.02
N VAL A 435 -35.95 -22.45 6.88
CA VAL A 435 -35.30 -21.96 5.66
C VAL A 435 -35.94 -20.65 5.19
N LEU A 436 -37.27 -20.58 5.15
CA LEU A 436 -37.99 -19.37 4.76
C LEU A 436 -37.70 -18.20 5.71
N ALA A 437 -37.73 -18.43 7.02
CA ALA A 437 -37.42 -17.43 8.04
C ALA A 437 -35.96 -16.94 7.92
N GLY A 438 -35.02 -17.86 7.67
CA GLY A 438 -33.60 -17.52 7.47
C GLY A 438 -33.33 -16.68 6.22
N VAL A 439 -34.12 -16.87 5.16
CA VAL A 439 -34.00 -16.12 3.90
C VAL A 439 -34.80 -14.81 3.91
N ALA A 440 -35.89 -14.72 4.68
CA ALA A 440 -36.81 -13.57 4.67
C ALA A 440 -36.13 -12.22 4.95
N LEU A 441 -35.31 -12.14 6.00
CA LEU A 441 -34.61 -10.90 6.35
C LEU A 441 -33.56 -10.50 5.28
N PRO A 442 -32.65 -11.40 4.83
CA PRO A 442 -31.77 -11.14 3.69
C PRO A 442 -32.52 -10.68 2.44
N ALA A 443 -33.63 -11.33 2.09
CA ALA A 443 -34.45 -10.97 0.93
C ALA A 443 -35.03 -9.56 1.08
N GLY A 444 -35.57 -9.20 2.26
CA GLY A 444 -36.07 -7.87 2.56
C GLY A 444 -34.99 -6.78 2.44
N LEU A 445 -33.78 -7.04 2.94
CA LEU A 445 -32.64 -6.13 2.78
C LEU A 445 -32.24 -5.97 1.31
N GLN A 446 -32.32 -7.04 0.53
CA GLN A 446 -32.01 -7.01 -0.89
C GLN A 446 -33.06 -6.25 -1.71
N ILE A 447 -34.35 -6.41 -1.38
CA ILE A 447 -35.44 -5.64 -1.97
C ILE A 447 -35.27 -4.15 -1.65
N LYS A 448 -34.96 -3.80 -0.40
CA LYS A 448 -34.67 -2.42 -0.01
C LYS A 448 -33.50 -1.83 -0.81
N LYS A 449 -32.43 -2.60 -1.03
CA LYS A 449 -31.30 -2.18 -1.88
C LYS A 449 -31.70 -1.97 -3.34
N TYR A 450 -32.64 -2.75 -3.86
CA TYR A 450 -33.14 -2.61 -5.22
C TYR A 450 -34.05 -1.39 -5.38
N LEU A 451 -34.91 -1.12 -4.39
CA LEU A 451 -35.84 0.03 -4.40
C LEU A 451 -35.14 1.37 -4.17
N ASN A 452 -34.05 1.39 -3.40
CA ASN A 452 -33.24 2.59 -3.16
C ASN A 452 -32.20 2.87 -4.27
N LYS A 453 -32.37 2.28 -5.46
CA LYS A 453 -31.51 2.54 -6.62
C LYS A 453 -31.82 3.85 -7.33
#